data_AF-A0A1H9ZUB6-F1
#
_entry.id   AF-A0A1H9ZUB6-F1
#
_cell.length_a   1.000
_cell.length_b   1.000
_cell.length_c   1.000
_cell.angle_alpha   90.00
_cell.angle_beta   90.00
_cell.angle_gamma   90.00
#
_symmetry.space_group_name_H-M   'P 1'
#
loop_
_entity.id
_entity.type
_entity.pdbx_description
1 polymer ?
#
loop_
_entity_poly.entity_id
_entity_poly.type
_entity_poly.pdbx_seq_one_letter_code
_entity_poly.pdbx_strand_id
1 'polypeptide(L)'
;MKASIPAVIYSIGMLISGATANANELATKIQVQDTIINMVNAIDSKSWTTAESYFSDSVFVDYSSMSGQAGSNVAAKDLVSGWQSLLEHVSTLHQLSNFDVRVNGETAEVYSHVYATHIAENIEYWDIFGRYHHKLTKVKSGWKITDMTLIVHGQKGNKAFLKEASEMKNVSMRKVTFKASGETVVGNVYLPSNFDEQQQYPAVIVSGSWTTVKEQMSGLYAEKLAEQGFVALAFDFRNFGESDGAMRFHENPAQKVEDIHFAIDYLQTLPYVSKDKIGALGICAGAMYTLQAAATDTRIKSVVTTASWLHDSEAVKLFYGGEDGVAQKIAAAKQAKQLYRDTGAMEYIPSISTTDESAAMFGEYDYYLNPKRGAVPQWSADKFAVASWEDWLTLDPMPSAKQLHTPTLMIHSDGAVLPEYTKTYFDNIATSNKQLFWMETSLESPFHQFNFYDQQEEVDTAITQATLWFNKQL
;
A
#
# COMPACT_ATOMS: atom_id res chain seq x y z
N MET A 1 -67.01 -56.39 -18.59
CA MET A 1 -66.44 -55.06 -18.87
C MET A 1 -65.16 -55.25 -19.67
N LYS A 2 -65.19 -55.06 -21.00
CA LYS A 2 -64.01 -55.08 -21.87
C LYS A 2 -63.70 -53.63 -22.25
N ALA A 3 -62.71 -53.01 -21.63
CA ALA A 3 -62.14 -51.78 -22.17
C ALA A 3 -61.35 -52.17 -23.44
N SER A 4 -61.66 -51.53 -24.57
CA SER A 4 -61.02 -51.80 -25.84
C SER A 4 -59.55 -51.35 -25.81
N ILE A 5 -58.63 -52.20 -26.29
CA ILE A 5 -57.17 -51.97 -26.42
C ILE A 5 -56.78 -50.57 -26.96
N PRO A 6 -57.52 -49.92 -27.89
CA PRO A 6 -57.21 -48.56 -28.33
C PRO A 6 -57.20 -47.50 -27.21
N ALA A 7 -58.04 -47.66 -26.18
CA ALA A 7 -58.15 -46.70 -25.08
C ALA A 7 -56.95 -46.75 -24.11
N VAL A 8 -56.30 -47.91 -24.01
CA VAL A 8 -55.11 -48.09 -23.15
C VAL A 8 -53.86 -47.52 -23.82
N ILE A 9 -53.72 -47.69 -25.14
CA ILE A 9 -52.61 -47.11 -25.92
C ILE A 9 -52.70 -45.57 -25.95
N TYR A 10 -53.90 -45.02 -26.13
CA TYR A 10 -54.12 -43.56 -26.07
C TYR A 10 -53.77 -42.97 -24.69
N SER A 11 -54.16 -43.67 -23.63
CA SER A 11 -53.86 -43.26 -22.25
C SER A 11 -52.37 -43.30 -21.92
N ILE A 12 -51.63 -44.32 -22.39
CA ILE A 12 -50.17 -44.43 -22.23
C ILE A 12 -49.45 -43.35 -23.06
N GLY A 13 -49.91 -43.09 -24.29
CA GLY A 13 -49.38 -42.01 -25.13
C GLY A 13 -49.57 -40.62 -24.50
N MET A 14 -50.74 -40.35 -23.92
CA MET A 14 -50.99 -39.11 -23.16
C MET A 14 -50.09 -38.99 -21.93
N LEU A 15 -49.90 -40.07 -21.16
CA LEU A 15 -49.01 -40.08 -19.99
C LEU A 15 -47.54 -39.81 -20.36
N ILE A 16 -47.03 -40.41 -21.43
CA ILE A 16 -45.65 -40.19 -21.92
C ILE A 16 -45.50 -38.76 -22.48
N SER A 17 -46.49 -38.25 -23.21
CA SER A 17 -46.49 -36.87 -23.71
C SER A 17 -46.53 -35.82 -22.60
N GLY A 18 -47.29 -36.08 -21.52
CA GLY A 18 -47.33 -35.22 -20.34
C GLY A 18 -46.02 -35.25 -19.55
N ALA A 19 -45.40 -36.42 -19.39
CA ALA A 19 -44.11 -36.55 -18.71
C ALA A 19 -42.97 -35.84 -19.46
N THR A 20 -42.96 -35.91 -20.79
CA THR A 20 -41.97 -35.23 -21.64
C THR A 20 -42.17 -33.71 -21.69
N ALA A 21 -43.42 -33.24 -21.72
CA ALA A 21 -43.73 -31.81 -21.61
C ALA A 21 -43.25 -31.22 -20.26
N ASN A 22 -43.52 -31.93 -19.16
CA ASN A 22 -43.07 -31.51 -17.82
C ASN A 22 -41.54 -31.51 -17.67
N ALA A 23 -40.85 -32.48 -18.27
CA ALA A 23 -39.39 -32.54 -18.27
C ALA A 23 -38.76 -31.37 -19.06
N ASN A 24 -39.34 -31.01 -20.20
CA ASN A 24 -38.90 -29.86 -21.00
C ASN A 24 -39.14 -28.53 -20.29
N GLU A 25 -40.27 -28.39 -19.58
CA GLU A 25 -40.55 -27.19 -18.78
C GLU A 25 -39.55 -27.04 -17.63
N LEU A 26 -39.27 -28.13 -16.90
CA LEU A 26 -38.28 -28.14 -15.82
C LEU A 26 -36.87 -27.81 -16.32
N ALA A 27 -36.45 -28.43 -17.43
CA ALA A 27 -35.16 -28.13 -18.05
C ALA A 27 -35.05 -26.66 -18.47
N THR A 28 -36.14 -26.07 -18.97
CA THR A 28 -36.16 -24.65 -19.35
C THR A 28 -36.03 -23.73 -18.14
N LYS A 29 -36.72 -24.04 -17.02
CA LYS A 29 -36.58 -23.28 -15.77
C LYS A 29 -35.16 -23.34 -15.22
N ILE A 30 -34.51 -24.50 -15.28
CA ILE A 30 -33.10 -24.66 -14.87
C ILE A 30 -32.19 -23.82 -15.76
N GLN A 31 -32.34 -23.85 -17.09
CA GLN A 31 -31.53 -23.03 -18.00
C GLN A 31 -31.66 -21.52 -17.72
N VAL A 32 -32.88 -21.06 -17.44
CA VAL A 32 -33.15 -19.67 -17.07
C VAL A 32 -32.46 -19.31 -15.75
N GLN A 33 -32.58 -20.16 -14.74
CA GLN A 33 -31.92 -19.97 -13.45
C GLN A 33 -30.39 -19.97 -13.60
N ASP A 34 -29.83 -20.92 -14.34
CA ASP A 34 -28.39 -21.05 -14.59
C ASP A 34 -27.83 -19.83 -15.31
N THR A 35 -28.61 -19.19 -16.18
CA THR A 35 -28.20 -17.94 -16.85
C THR A 35 -27.89 -16.84 -15.84
N ILE A 36 -28.74 -16.68 -14.81
CA ILE A 36 -28.55 -15.68 -13.75
C ILE A 36 -27.40 -16.07 -12.82
N ILE A 37 -27.34 -17.33 -12.41
CA ILE A 37 -26.27 -17.84 -11.52
C ILE A 37 -24.90 -17.68 -12.19
N ASN A 38 -24.78 -18.07 -13.46
CA ASN A 38 -23.51 -17.98 -14.18
C ASN A 38 -23.11 -16.53 -14.50
N MET A 39 -24.07 -15.64 -14.73
CA MET A 39 -23.80 -14.20 -14.85
C MET A 39 -23.16 -13.65 -13.57
N VAL A 40 -23.73 -13.98 -12.41
CA VAL A 40 -23.21 -13.54 -11.12
C VAL A 40 -21.86 -14.19 -10.80
N ASN A 41 -21.69 -15.49 -11.07
CA ASN A 41 -20.38 -16.16 -10.93
C ASN A 41 -19.32 -15.54 -11.85
N ALA A 42 -19.70 -15.10 -13.05
CA ALA A 42 -18.80 -14.41 -13.97
C ALA A 42 -18.36 -13.05 -13.43
N ILE A 43 -19.25 -12.31 -12.74
CA ILE A 43 -18.91 -11.07 -12.06
C ILE A 43 -17.93 -11.34 -10.91
N ASP A 44 -18.24 -12.30 -10.02
CA ASP A 44 -17.41 -12.63 -8.86
C ASP A 44 -16.01 -13.14 -9.26
N SER A 45 -15.92 -13.83 -10.39
CA SER A 45 -14.64 -14.29 -10.98
C SER A 45 -13.99 -13.28 -11.92
N LYS A 46 -14.53 -12.07 -12.05
CA LYS A 46 -14.06 -10.99 -12.95
C LYS A 46 -13.93 -11.42 -14.43
N SER A 47 -14.76 -12.37 -14.85
CA SER A 47 -14.86 -12.84 -16.24
C SER A 47 -15.79 -11.92 -17.05
N TRP A 48 -15.35 -10.68 -17.30
CA TRP A 48 -16.20 -9.61 -17.84
C TRP A 48 -16.84 -9.93 -19.19
N THR A 49 -16.10 -10.49 -20.15
CA THR A 49 -16.65 -10.91 -21.45
C THR A 49 -17.72 -12.00 -21.30
N THR A 50 -17.53 -12.92 -20.33
CA THR A 50 -18.52 -13.95 -20.02
C THR A 50 -19.76 -13.34 -19.37
N ALA A 51 -19.60 -12.40 -18.44
CA ALA A 51 -20.70 -11.68 -17.81
C ALA A 51 -21.55 -10.92 -18.85
N GLU A 52 -20.90 -10.17 -19.75
CA GLU A 52 -21.56 -9.47 -20.86
C GLU A 52 -22.36 -10.42 -21.74
N SER A 53 -21.84 -11.63 -21.97
CA SER A 53 -22.49 -12.63 -22.80
C SER A 53 -23.82 -13.15 -22.26
N TYR A 54 -24.22 -12.85 -21.02
CA TYR A 54 -25.54 -13.23 -20.49
C TYR A 54 -26.62 -12.17 -20.71
N PHE A 55 -26.28 -10.97 -21.19
CA PHE A 55 -27.21 -9.88 -21.43
C PHE A 55 -27.60 -9.76 -22.92
N SER A 56 -28.77 -9.16 -23.18
CA SER A 56 -29.08 -8.61 -24.50
C SER A 56 -28.31 -7.30 -24.73
N ASP A 57 -28.14 -6.91 -26.01
CA ASP A 57 -27.37 -5.71 -26.37
C ASP A 57 -27.79 -4.45 -25.61
N SER A 58 -29.11 -4.30 -25.38
CA SER A 58 -29.71 -3.32 -24.47
C SER A 58 -30.35 -4.04 -23.30
N VAL A 59 -30.09 -3.56 -22.08
CA VAL A 59 -30.64 -4.08 -20.83
C VAL A 59 -31.21 -2.95 -20.00
N PHE A 60 -32.41 -3.13 -19.46
CA PHE A 60 -32.97 -2.24 -18.45
C PHE A 60 -32.37 -2.58 -17.09
N VAL A 61 -31.70 -1.61 -16.46
CA VAL A 61 -31.07 -1.79 -15.15
C VAL A 61 -31.70 -0.82 -14.15
N ASP A 62 -32.10 -1.36 -13.00
CA ASP A 62 -32.68 -0.55 -11.93
C ASP A 62 -32.03 -0.87 -10.58
N TYR A 63 -31.20 0.08 -10.15
CA TYR A 63 -30.57 0.14 -8.83
C TYR A 63 -31.13 1.29 -7.98
N SER A 64 -32.34 1.78 -8.28
CA SER A 64 -32.96 2.93 -7.61
C SER A 64 -33.11 2.73 -6.10
N SER A 65 -33.39 1.50 -5.67
CA SER A 65 -33.49 1.14 -4.25
C SER A 65 -32.18 1.31 -3.47
N MET A 66 -31.04 1.35 -4.19
CA MET A 66 -29.70 1.56 -3.63
C MET A 66 -29.22 3.00 -3.83
N SER A 67 -29.36 3.53 -5.04
CA SER A 67 -28.74 4.80 -5.48
C SER A 67 -29.69 6.00 -5.44
N GLY A 68 -31.00 5.77 -5.37
CA GLY A 68 -32.03 6.79 -5.56
C GLY A 68 -32.20 7.28 -7.02
N GLN A 69 -31.36 6.83 -7.96
CA GLN A 69 -31.47 7.17 -9.37
C GLN A 69 -32.45 6.24 -10.09
N ALA A 70 -33.30 6.80 -10.95
CA ALA A 70 -34.27 6.01 -11.71
C ALA A 70 -33.58 4.99 -12.63
N GLY A 71 -34.17 3.80 -12.76
CA GLY A 71 -33.69 2.79 -13.69
C GLY A 71 -33.71 3.25 -15.14
N SER A 72 -32.80 2.71 -15.95
CA SER A 72 -32.62 3.13 -17.34
C SER A 72 -32.18 1.97 -18.24
N ASN A 73 -32.36 2.13 -19.55
CA ASN A 73 -31.79 1.21 -20.54
C ASN A 73 -30.34 1.59 -20.82
N VAL A 74 -29.45 0.61 -20.73
CA VAL A 74 -28.02 0.76 -21.01
C VAL A 74 -27.56 -0.33 -21.97
N ALA A 75 -26.46 -0.08 -22.70
CA ALA A 75 -25.82 -1.15 -23.45
C ALA A 75 -25.17 -2.13 -22.48
N ALA A 76 -25.25 -3.44 -22.76
CA ALA A 76 -24.63 -4.46 -21.91
C ALA A 76 -23.13 -4.23 -21.71
N LYS A 77 -22.43 -3.80 -22.77
CA LYS A 77 -21.01 -3.45 -22.71
C LYS A 77 -20.72 -2.32 -21.73
N ASP A 78 -21.54 -1.28 -21.72
CA ASP A 78 -21.33 -0.12 -20.84
C ASP A 78 -21.61 -0.48 -19.38
N LEU A 79 -22.64 -1.30 -19.13
CA LEU A 79 -22.96 -1.84 -17.81
C LEU A 79 -21.78 -2.63 -17.24
N VAL A 80 -21.28 -3.60 -18.01
CA VAL A 80 -20.20 -4.49 -17.59
C VAL A 80 -18.87 -3.73 -17.46
N SER A 81 -18.60 -2.77 -18.33
CA SER A 81 -17.41 -1.90 -18.20
C SER A 81 -17.48 -1.05 -16.93
N GLY A 82 -18.68 -0.57 -16.57
CA GLY A 82 -18.93 0.13 -15.32
C GLY A 82 -18.64 -0.75 -14.09
N TRP A 83 -19.10 -2.00 -14.09
CA TRP A 83 -18.77 -2.95 -13.03
C TRP A 83 -17.29 -3.30 -12.99
N GLN A 84 -16.66 -3.51 -14.15
CA GLN A 84 -15.23 -3.80 -14.22
C GLN A 84 -14.40 -2.71 -13.56
N SER A 85 -14.72 -1.44 -13.83
CA SER A 85 -14.05 -0.30 -13.21
C SER A 85 -14.36 -0.20 -11.71
N LEU A 86 -15.63 -0.33 -11.32
CA LEU A 86 -16.05 -0.22 -9.92
C LEU A 86 -15.47 -1.33 -9.05
N LEU A 87 -15.29 -2.53 -9.61
CA LEU A 87 -14.88 -3.74 -8.90
C LEU A 87 -13.39 -4.08 -9.12
N GLU A 88 -12.58 -3.13 -9.61
CA GLU A 88 -11.16 -3.36 -9.88
C GLU A 88 -10.42 -3.88 -8.62
N HIS A 89 -10.63 -3.23 -7.47
CA HIS A 89 -10.03 -3.56 -6.17
C HIS A 89 -10.95 -4.34 -5.23
N VAL A 90 -12.14 -4.66 -5.71
CA VAL A 90 -13.18 -5.29 -4.90
C VAL A 90 -13.25 -6.77 -5.23
N SER A 91 -13.21 -7.60 -4.20
CA SER A 91 -13.64 -8.99 -4.27
C SER A 91 -15.10 -9.05 -3.88
N THR A 92 -15.92 -9.67 -4.73
CA THR A 92 -17.35 -9.85 -4.47
C THR A 92 -17.67 -11.32 -4.30
N LEU A 93 -18.66 -11.60 -3.45
CA LEU A 93 -19.27 -12.92 -3.34
C LEU A 93 -20.78 -12.75 -3.27
N HIS A 94 -21.47 -13.23 -4.29
CA HIS A 94 -22.92 -13.24 -4.33
C HIS A 94 -23.47 -14.63 -4.01
N GLN A 95 -24.48 -14.65 -3.15
CA GLN A 95 -25.26 -15.83 -2.82
C GLN A 95 -26.70 -15.61 -3.26
N LEU A 96 -27.13 -16.36 -4.26
CA LEU A 96 -28.50 -16.34 -4.75
C LEU A 96 -29.32 -17.50 -4.17
N SER A 97 -30.56 -17.24 -3.80
CA SER A 97 -31.47 -18.27 -3.27
C SER A 97 -32.93 -17.97 -3.61
N ASN A 98 -33.83 -18.90 -3.24
CA ASN A 98 -35.29 -18.71 -3.31
C ASN A 98 -35.79 -18.28 -4.70
N PHE A 99 -35.33 -18.97 -5.75
CA PHE A 99 -35.73 -18.69 -7.13
C PHE A 99 -37.21 -18.99 -7.37
N ASP A 100 -37.94 -18.00 -7.87
CA ASP A 100 -39.28 -18.12 -8.46
C ASP A 100 -39.14 -17.87 -9.96
N VAL A 101 -39.16 -18.95 -10.75
CA VAL A 101 -38.90 -18.94 -12.21
C VAL A 101 -40.21 -19.17 -12.96
N ARG A 102 -40.61 -18.18 -13.75
CA ARG A 102 -41.84 -18.20 -14.55
C ARG A 102 -41.47 -18.09 -16.02
N VAL A 103 -41.80 -19.11 -16.80
CA VAL A 103 -41.49 -19.17 -18.24
C VAL A 103 -42.77 -19.06 -19.04
N ASN A 104 -42.78 -18.21 -20.06
CA ASN A 104 -43.89 -18.05 -20.99
C ASN A 104 -43.37 -18.07 -22.44
N GLY A 105 -43.28 -19.27 -23.02
CA GLY A 105 -42.74 -19.46 -24.37
C GLY A 105 -41.26 -19.07 -24.44
N GLU A 106 -40.97 -17.97 -25.14
CA GLU A 106 -39.62 -17.45 -25.35
C GLU A 106 -39.22 -16.35 -24.34
N THR A 107 -40.07 -16.05 -23.36
CA THR A 107 -39.75 -15.09 -22.29
C THR A 107 -39.77 -15.76 -20.92
N ALA A 108 -39.03 -15.20 -19.98
CA ALA A 108 -39.04 -15.63 -18.59
C ALA A 108 -38.94 -14.44 -17.63
N GLU A 109 -39.55 -14.58 -16.47
CA GLU A 109 -39.46 -13.67 -15.33
C GLU A 109 -38.93 -14.46 -14.14
N VAL A 110 -37.93 -13.92 -13.46
CA VAL A 110 -37.28 -14.59 -12.34
C VAL A 110 -37.15 -13.64 -11.17
N TYR A 111 -37.59 -14.10 -10.01
CA TYR A 111 -37.25 -13.47 -8.75
C TYR A 111 -36.30 -14.35 -7.95
N SER A 112 -35.27 -13.76 -7.37
CA SER A 112 -34.35 -14.48 -6.48
C SER A 112 -33.94 -13.57 -5.31
N HIS A 113 -33.62 -14.17 -4.18
CA HIS A 113 -32.96 -13.45 -3.09
C HIS A 113 -31.47 -13.33 -3.39
N VAL A 114 -30.86 -12.26 -2.90
CA VAL A 114 -29.41 -12.04 -2.97
C VAL A 114 -28.88 -11.61 -1.61
N TYR A 115 -27.73 -12.18 -1.25
CA TYR A 115 -26.80 -11.64 -0.28
C TYR A 115 -25.46 -11.47 -0.99
N ALA A 116 -24.90 -10.26 -0.99
CA ALA A 116 -23.63 -9.97 -1.66
C ALA A 116 -22.66 -9.29 -0.69
N THR A 117 -21.46 -9.84 -0.58
CA THR A 117 -20.37 -9.31 0.26
C THR A 117 -19.29 -8.70 -0.61
N HIS A 118 -18.79 -7.54 -0.23
CA HIS A 118 -17.73 -6.79 -0.90
C HIS A 118 -16.56 -6.58 0.05
N ILE A 119 -15.35 -6.87 -0.42
CA ILE A 119 -14.12 -6.78 0.36
C ILE A 119 -13.05 -6.12 -0.50
N ALA A 120 -12.34 -5.15 0.06
CA ALA A 120 -11.18 -4.50 -0.53
C ALA A 120 -10.11 -4.35 0.55
N GLU A 121 -8.85 -4.22 0.15
CA GLU A 121 -7.73 -4.06 1.08
C GLU A 121 -7.86 -2.75 1.87
N ASN A 122 -7.65 -2.80 3.19
CA ASN A 122 -7.73 -1.66 4.12
C ASN A 122 -9.08 -0.92 4.14
N ILE A 123 -10.15 -1.52 3.62
CA ILE A 123 -11.51 -0.99 3.68
C ILE A 123 -12.38 -2.00 4.44
N GLU A 124 -13.12 -1.55 5.47
CA GLU A 124 -14.07 -2.40 6.18
C GLU A 124 -15.14 -2.93 5.21
N TYR A 125 -15.45 -4.22 5.28
CA TYR A 125 -16.36 -4.91 4.35
C TYR A 125 -17.74 -4.24 4.21
N TRP A 126 -18.41 -4.53 3.10
CA TRP A 126 -19.80 -4.11 2.87
C TRP A 126 -20.68 -5.24 2.37
N ASP A 127 -21.75 -5.51 3.11
CA ASP A 127 -22.79 -6.45 2.72
C ASP A 127 -24.04 -5.72 2.25
N ILE A 128 -24.65 -6.23 1.19
CA ILE A 128 -25.96 -5.83 0.70
C ILE A 128 -26.84 -7.06 0.48
N PHE A 129 -28.10 -6.97 0.90
CA PHE A 129 -29.05 -8.06 0.72
C PHE A 129 -30.44 -7.57 0.37
N GLY A 130 -31.13 -8.37 -0.42
CA GLY A 130 -32.37 -7.96 -1.05
C GLY A 130 -32.94 -9.01 -1.99
N ARG A 131 -33.64 -8.53 -3.01
CA ARG A 131 -34.28 -9.36 -4.03
C ARG A 131 -33.90 -8.85 -5.42
N TYR A 132 -33.46 -9.76 -6.27
CA TYR A 132 -33.35 -9.52 -7.70
C TYR A 132 -34.67 -9.84 -8.40
N HIS A 133 -34.96 -9.06 -9.43
CA HIS A 133 -35.97 -9.34 -10.44
C HIS A 133 -35.30 -9.25 -11.82
N HIS A 134 -35.34 -10.37 -12.55
CA HIS A 134 -34.80 -10.46 -13.90
C HIS A 134 -35.90 -10.78 -14.90
N LYS A 135 -35.81 -10.20 -16.10
CA LYS A 135 -36.53 -10.69 -17.27
C LYS A 135 -35.54 -11.18 -18.30
N LEU A 136 -35.92 -12.26 -18.98
CA LEU A 136 -35.07 -12.91 -19.98
C LEU A 136 -35.86 -13.21 -21.25
N THR A 137 -35.16 -13.19 -22.37
CA THR A 137 -35.67 -13.63 -23.67
C THR A 137 -34.77 -14.73 -24.23
N LYS A 138 -35.39 -15.75 -24.83
CA LYS A 138 -34.70 -16.85 -25.49
C LYS A 138 -34.27 -16.43 -26.89
N VAL A 139 -33.00 -16.58 -27.18
CA VAL A 139 -32.42 -16.39 -28.53
C VAL A 139 -31.71 -17.69 -28.95
N LYS A 140 -31.20 -17.72 -30.19
CA LYS A 140 -30.51 -18.91 -30.73
C LYS A 140 -29.33 -19.38 -29.87
N SER A 141 -28.63 -18.45 -29.22
CA SER A 141 -27.47 -18.74 -28.37
C SER A 141 -27.81 -19.09 -26.91
N GLY A 142 -29.10 -19.07 -26.52
CA GLY A 142 -29.53 -19.30 -25.13
C GLY A 142 -30.43 -18.19 -24.60
N TRP A 143 -30.64 -18.16 -23.28
CA TRP A 143 -31.39 -17.10 -22.62
C TRP A 143 -30.52 -15.88 -22.40
N LYS A 144 -31.10 -14.69 -22.57
CA LYS A 144 -30.43 -13.40 -22.38
C LYS A 144 -31.25 -12.52 -21.45
N ILE A 145 -30.58 -11.89 -20.49
CA ILE A 145 -31.17 -10.96 -19.54
C ILE A 145 -31.45 -9.63 -20.25
N THR A 146 -32.72 -9.22 -20.26
CA THR A 146 -33.20 -7.95 -20.83
C THR A 146 -33.50 -6.91 -19.75
N ASP A 147 -33.81 -7.36 -18.53
CA ASP A 147 -34.12 -6.50 -17.40
C ASP A 147 -33.43 -7.07 -16.16
N MET A 148 -32.82 -6.20 -15.36
CA MET A 148 -32.25 -6.53 -14.06
C MET A 148 -32.54 -5.42 -13.05
N THR A 149 -33.33 -5.75 -12.03
CA THR A 149 -33.66 -4.85 -10.93
C THR A 149 -33.20 -5.44 -9.62
N LEU A 150 -32.45 -4.66 -8.83
CA LEU A 150 -32.13 -4.98 -7.45
C LEU A 150 -33.02 -4.16 -6.51
N ILE A 151 -33.73 -4.86 -5.63
CA ILE A 151 -34.50 -4.27 -4.54
C ILE A 151 -33.75 -4.55 -3.23
N VAL A 152 -33.10 -3.52 -2.70
CA VAL A 152 -32.34 -3.61 -1.45
C VAL A 152 -33.29 -3.67 -0.25
N HIS A 153 -33.11 -4.67 0.60
CA HIS A 153 -33.83 -4.78 1.87
C HIS A 153 -32.97 -4.32 3.06
N GLY A 154 -31.64 -4.42 2.95
CA GLY A 154 -30.73 -3.95 3.99
C GLY A 154 -29.26 -4.03 3.59
N GLN A 155 -28.42 -3.43 4.43
CA GLN A 155 -26.97 -3.36 4.27
C GLN A 155 -26.29 -3.52 5.64
N LYS A 156 -25.07 -4.08 5.68
CA LYS A 156 -24.21 -4.17 6.88
C LYS A 156 -22.77 -3.76 6.54
N GLY A 157 -22.00 -3.37 7.55
CA GLY A 157 -20.63 -2.91 7.38
C GLY A 157 -20.55 -1.48 6.83
N ASN A 158 -19.49 -1.18 6.08
CA ASN A 158 -19.17 0.15 5.60
C ASN A 158 -20.06 0.58 4.42
N LYS A 159 -20.98 1.54 4.64
CA LYS A 159 -21.86 2.06 3.57
C LYS A 159 -21.16 3.01 2.59
N ALA A 160 -19.95 3.48 2.91
CA ALA A 160 -19.11 4.28 2.03
C ALA A 160 -18.13 3.42 1.20
N PHE A 161 -18.18 2.08 1.34
CA PHE A 161 -17.26 1.14 0.71
C PHE A 161 -17.02 1.40 -0.78
N LEU A 162 -18.07 1.53 -1.59
CA LEU A 162 -17.92 1.73 -3.04
C LEU A 162 -17.22 3.05 -3.38
N LYS A 163 -17.42 4.09 -2.56
CA LYS A 163 -16.73 5.36 -2.73
C LYS A 163 -15.24 5.20 -2.38
N GLU A 164 -14.93 4.64 -1.22
CA GLU A 164 -13.56 4.41 -0.77
C GLU A 164 -12.79 3.48 -1.74
N ALA A 165 -13.44 2.40 -2.20
CA ALA A 165 -12.87 1.48 -3.16
C ALA A 165 -12.61 2.14 -4.52
N SER A 166 -13.46 3.08 -4.94
CA SER A 166 -13.24 3.86 -6.18
C SER A 166 -12.12 4.90 -6.06
N GLU A 167 -11.77 5.28 -4.83
CA GLU A 167 -10.68 6.22 -4.52
C GLU A 167 -9.35 5.48 -4.30
N MET A 168 -9.34 4.15 -4.25
CA MET A 168 -8.12 3.36 -4.15
C MET A 168 -7.21 3.63 -5.34
N LYS A 169 -5.95 3.92 -5.03
CA LYS A 169 -4.93 4.26 -6.00
C LYS A 169 -4.06 3.02 -6.25
N ASN A 170 -4.10 2.53 -7.49
CA ASN A 170 -3.25 1.43 -7.95
C ASN A 170 -1.78 1.85 -8.04
N VAL A 171 -1.04 1.79 -6.95
CA VAL A 171 0.41 1.92 -7.01
C VAL A 171 1.01 0.54 -7.31
N SER A 172 1.99 0.50 -8.21
CA SER A 172 2.71 -0.75 -8.49
C SER A 172 4.12 -0.66 -7.92
N MET A 173 4.57 -1.76 -7.33
CA MET A 173 5.91 -1.86 -6.75
C MET A 173 6.76 -2.82 -7.59
N ARG A 174 7.98 -2.39 -7.92
CA ARG A 174 9.01 -3.20 -8.57
C ARG A 174 10.21 -3.32 -7.66
N LYS A 175 10.58 -4.55 -7.30
CA LYS A 175 11.86 -4.82 -6.64
C LYS A 175 13.01 -4.60 -7.63
N VAL A 176 14.04 -3.89 -7.20
CA VAL A 176 15.16 -3.46 -8.04
C VAL A 176 16.48 -3.67 -7.33
N THR A 177 17.56 -3.65 -8.10
CA THR A 177 18.92 -3.66 -7.54
C THR A 177 19.80 -2.67 -8.29
N PHE A 178 20.74 -2.06 -7.58
CA PHE A 178 21.77 -1.20 -8.16
C PHE A 178 23.11 -1.41 -7.45
N LYS A 179 24.18 -0.86 -8.01
CA LYS A 179 25.53 -0.99 -7.45
C LYS A 179 25.91 0.26 -6.67
N ALA A 180 26.43 0.07 -5.45
CA ALA A 180 27.05 1.09 -4.62
C ALA A 180 28.47 0.63 -4.28
N SER A 181 29.47 1.25 -4.91
CA SER A 181 30.89 0.91 -4.71
C SER A 181 31.22 -0.59 -4.81
N GLY A 182 30.57 -1.28 -5.77
CA GLY A 182 30.75 -2.71 -6.07
C GLY A 182 29.76 -3.64 -5.36
N GLU A 183 29.19 -3.21 -4.24
CA GLU A 183 28.17 -3.93 -3.48
C GLU A 183 26.79 -3.74 -4.09
N THR A 184 25.92 -4.74 -3.99
CA THR A 184 24.54 -4.67 -4.47
C THR A 184 23.65 -4.03 -3.43
N VAL A 185 22.93 -2.98 -3.81
CA VAL A 185 21.86 -2.39 -3.01
C VAL A 185 20.51 -2.83 -3.57
N VAL A 186 19.60 -3.26 -2.70
CA VAL A 186 18.27 -3.75 -3.05
C VAL A 186 17.22 -2.74 -2.61
N GLY A 187 16.29 -2.42 -3.51
CA GLY A 187 15.22 -1.46 -3.25
C GLY A 187 13.90 -1.84 -3.89
N ASN A 188 12.88 -1.05 -3.59
CA ASN A 188 11.54 -1.12 -4.15
C ASN A 188 11.21 0.23 -4.79
N VAL A 189 10.95 0.22 -6.10
CA VAL A 189 10.43 1.37 -6.84
C VAL A 189 8.92 1.29 -6.86
N TYR A 190 8.28 2.28 -6.26
CA TYR A 190 6.83 2.49 -6.27
C TYR A 190 6.50 3.45 -7.41
N LEU A 191 5.54 3.04 -8.24
CA LEU A 191 5.15 3.75 -9.44
C LEU A 191 3.73 4.32 -9.26
N PRO A 192 3.47 5.53 -9.78
CA PRO A 192 2.16 6.16 -9.71
C PRO A 192 1.01 5.30 -10.22
N SER A 193 -0.19 5.62 -9.78
CA SER A 193 -1.41 5.13 -10.42
C SER A 193 -1.50 5.60 -11.87
N ASN A 194 -1.94 4.70 -12.74
CA ASN A 194 -1.95 4.91 -14.20
C ASN A 194 -0.55 5.20 -14.78
N PHE A 195 0.50 4.61 -14.20
CA PHE A 195 1.87 4.72 -14.69
C PHE A 195 1.97 4.36 -16.18
N ASP A 196 2.62 5.24 -16.94
CA ASP A 196 2.93 5.11 -18.36
C ASP A 196 4.44 5.27 -18.54
N GLU A 197 5.13 4.23 -19.01
CA GLU A 197 6.58 4.27 -19.19
C GLU A 197 7.05 5.29 -20.23
N GLN A 198 6.15 5.81 -21.06
CA GLN A 198 6.44 6.83 -22.07
C GLN A 198 6.43 8.25 -21.49
N GLN A 199 5.94 8.43 -20.26
CA GLN A 199 5.92 9.71 -19.57
C GLN A 199 7.12 9.86 -18.63
N GLN A 200 7.42 11.09 -18.24
CA GLN A 200 8.44 11.37 -17.23
C GLN A 200 7.81 11.90 -15.94
N TYR A 201 8.24 11.35 -14.82
CA TYR A 201 7.71 11.64 -13.49
C TYR A 201 8.78 12.30 -12.60
N PRO A 202 8.40 13.19 -11.67
CA PRO A 202 9.28 13.53 -10.56
C PRO A 202 9.53 12.28 -9.72
N ALA A 203 10.73 12.17 -9.14
CA ALA A 203 11.10 11.03 -8.33
C ALA A 203 11.56 11.43 -6.93
N VAL A 204 11.33 10.56 -5.95
CA VAL A 204 11.69 10.80 -4.55
C VAL A 204 12.40 9.57 -3.98
N ILE A 205 13.60 9.77 -3.43
CA ILE A 205 14.28 8.75 -2.63
C ILE A 205 13.74 8.82 -1.20
N VAL A 206 13.37 7.69 -0.61
CA VAL A 206 12.81 7.63 0.75
C VAL A 206 13.74 6.81 1.65
N SER A 207 14.39 7.50 2.59
CA SER A 207 15.33 6.91 3.54
C SER A 207 14.64 6.61 4.88
N GLY A 208 14.73 5.35 5.32
CA GLY A 208 14.18 4.89 6.59
C GLY A 208 14.97 5.33 7.83
N SER A 209 14.46 4.94 9.00
CA SER A 209 15.06 5.21 10.32
C SER A 209 16.36 4.41 10.56
N TRP A 210 16.97 4.63 11.71
CA TRP A 210 18.18 3.96 12.18
C TRP A 210 18.04 2.43 12.13
N THR A 211 18.97 1.73 11.49
CA THR A 211 19.00 0.26 11.28
C THR A 211 17.86 -0.37 10.48
N THR A 212 16.89 0.42 9.99
CA THR A 212 15.65 -0.10 9.39
C THR A 212 15.80 -0.62 7.96
N VAL A 213 14.79 -1.34 7.50
CA VAL A 213 14.68 -1.90 6.14
C VAL A 213 13.55 -1.24 5.35
N LYS A 214 13.58 -1.39 4.02
CA LYS A 214 12.63 -0.79 3.08
C LYS A 214 11.19 -1.25 3.28
N GLU A 215 10.96 -2.41 3.91
CA GLU A 215 9.62 -2.93 4.23
C GLU A 215 8.96 -2.23 5.42
N GLN A 216 9.68 -1.36 6.14
CA GLN A 216 9.14 -0.58 7.26
C GLN A 216 8.65 0.80 6.76
N MET A 217 8.73 1.83 7.60
CA MET A 217 8.22 3.18 7.33
C MET A 217 8.66 3.79 5.98
N SER A 218 9.85 3.48 5.49
CA SER A 218 10.31 4.02 4.21
C SER A 218 9.50 3.49 3.03
N GLY A 219 9.11 2.22 3.04
CA GLY A 219 8.22 1.62 2.05
C GLY A 219 6.83 2.24 2.09
N LEU A 220 6.26 2.41 3.29
CA LEU A 220 4.96 3.07 3.48
C LEU A 220 4.95 4.50 2.92
N TYR A 221 5.99 5.29 3.21
CA TYR A 221 6.10 6.66 2.70
C TYR A 221 6.32 6.68 1.18
N ALA A 222 7.11 5.75 0.64
CA ALA A 222 7.32 5.64 -0.81
C ALA A 222 6.02 5.27 -1.53
N GLU A 223 5.26 4.32 -1.00
CA GLU A 223 3.94 3.94 -1.50
C GLU A 223 2.98 5.13 -1.53
N LYS A 224 2.84 5.83 -0.39
CA LYS A 224 1.99 7.01 -0.29
C LYS A 224 2.45 8.18 -1.15
N LEU A 225 3.75 8.33 -1.43
CA LEU A 225 4.22 9.31 -2.41
C LEU A 225 3.87 8.87 -3.84
N ALA A 226 3.94 7.58 -4.16
CA ALA A 226 3.51 7.08 -5.47
C ALA A 226 2.03 7.31 -5.73
N GLU A 227 1.19 7.17 -4.70
CA GLU A 227 -0.22 7.55 -4.74
C GLU A 227 -0.41 9.04 -5.12
N GLN A 228 0.56 9.91 -4.82
CA GLN A 228 0.51 11.33 -5.14
C GLN A 228 1.18 11.70 -6.48
N GLY A 229 1.59 10.71 -7.28
CA GLY A 229 2.12 10.92 -8.63
C GLY A 229 3.65 10.91 -8.76
N PHE A 230 4.37 10.53 -7.70
CA PHE A 230 5.84 10.44 -7.72
C PHE A 230 6.33 9.02 -8.04
N VAL A 231 7.46 8.89 -8.72
CA VAL A 231 8.22 7.63 -8.69
C VAL A 231 9.01 7.62 -7.38
N ALA A 232 8.71 6.72 -6.46
CA ALA A 232 9.37 6.70 -5.15
C ALA A 232 10.26 5.46 -4.98
N LEU A 233 11.45 5.64 -4.42
CA LEU A 233 12.40 4.56 -4.16
C LEU A 233 12.68 4.46 -2.66
N ALA A 234 12.26 3.36 -2.05
CA ALA A 234 12.75 2.92 -0.73
C ALA A 234 13.77 1.80 -0.92
N PHE A 235 14.87 1.81 -0.18
CA PHE A 235 15.93 0.81 -0.33
C PHE A 235 16.58 0.45 0.99
N ASP A 236 17.14 -0.75 1.06
CA ASP A 236 17.94 -1.18 2.20
C ASP A 236 19.33 -0.57 2.06
N PHE A 237 19.77 0.22 3.03
CA PHE A 237 21.17 0.64 3.07
C PHE A 237 22.11 -0.57 3.09
N ARG A 238 23.35 -0.40 2.60
CA ARG A 238 24.37 -1.44 2.75
C ARG A 238 24.50 -1.87 4.21
N ASN A 239 24.81 -3.14 4.41
CA ASN A 239 24.83 -3.87 5.69
C ASN A 239 23.45 -4.26 6.27
N PHE A 240 22.34 -3.76 5.72
CA PHE A 240 20.99 -4.02 6.23
C PHE A 240 20.12 -4.76 5.19
N GLY A 241 19.01 -5.33 5.67
CA GLY A 241 18.01 -6.00 4.86
C GLY A 241 18.60 -6.95 3.81
N GLU A 242 18.17 -6.76 2.57
CA GLU A 242 18.57 -7.58 1.42
C GLU A 242 19.80 -7.03 0.67
N SER A 243 20.25 -5.82 0.98
CA SER A 243 21.46 -5.24 0.40
C SER A 243 22.70 -5.96 0.88
N ASP A 244 23.74 -5.98 0.05
CA ASP A 244 25.08 -6.46 0.40
C ASP A 244 25.70 -5.57 1.49
N GLY A 245 26.84 -6.01 2.03
CA GLY A 245 27.59 -5.27 3.04
C GLY A 245 28.58 -6.18 3.74
N ALA A 246 29.87 -5.86 3.63
CA ALA A 246 30.94 -6.69 4.22
C ALA A 246 30.79 -6.87 5.75
N MET A 247 30.30 -5.84 6.45
CA MET A 247 30.09 -5.84 7.89
C MET A 247 28.58 -5.77 8.18
N ARG A 248 27.89 -6.92 8.19
CA ARG A 248 26.43 -6.97 8.38
C ARG A 248 25.99 -6.24 9.66
N PHE A 249 24.85 -5.53 9.59
CA PHE A 249 24.27 -4.75 10.67
C PHE A 249 25.14 -3.60 11.20
N HIS A 250 26.16 -3.19 10.42
CA HIS A 250 26.99 -2.04 10.74
C HIS A 250 26.33 -0.73 10.29
N GLU A 251 26.04 0.14 11.24
CA GLU A 251 25.58 1.49 10.97
C GLU A 251 26.78 2.38 10.62
N ASN A 252 26.99 2.61 9.33
CA ASN A 252 28.03 3.51 8.82
C ASN A 252 27.38 4.73 8.14
N PRO A 253 27.30 5.90 8.81
CA PRO A 253 26.70 7.11 8.27
C PRO A 253 27.28 7.57 6.92
N ALA A 254 28.60 7.54 6.76
CA ALA A 254 29.25 7.95 5.52
C ALA A 254 28.85 7.03 4.35
N GLN A 255 28.77 5.71 4.62
CA GLN A 255 28.31 4.73 3.65
C GLN A 255 26.83 4.94 3.28
N LYS A 256 25.98 5.31 4.25
CA LYS A 256 24.56 5.60 3.99
C LYS A 256 24.36 6.87 3.16
N VAL A 257 25.15 7.91 3.39
CA VAL A 257 25.16 9.11 2.53
C VAL A 257 25.58 8.74 1.11
N GLU A 258 26.62 7.91 0.96
CA GLU A 258 27.06 7.39 -0.34
C GLU A 258 25.97 6.58 -1.05
N ASP A 259 25.22 5.74 -0.32
CA ASP A 259 24.12 4.95 -0.89
C ASP A 259 23.00 5.83 -1.45
N ILE A 260 22.71 6.97 -0.82
CA ILE A 260 21.74 7.93 -1.35
C ILE A 260 22.24 8.51 -2.69
N HIS A 261 23.54 8.81 -2.82
CA HIS A 261 24.11 9.27 -4.09
C HIS A 261 23.99 8.21 -5.20
N PHE A 262 24.23 6.94 -4.88
CA PHE A 262 24.05 5.82 -5.83
C PHE A 262 22.58 5.53 -6.14
N ALA A 263 21.67 5.76 -5.20
CA ALA A 263 20.24 5.68 -5.45
C ALA A 263 19.79 6.75 -6.46
N ILE A 264 20.39 7.95 -6.43
CA ILE A 264 20.18 8.99 -7.45
C ILE A 264 20.71 8.54 -8.81
N ASP A 265 21.92 7.97 -8.86
CA ASP A 265 22.49 7.42 -10.10
C ASP A 265 21.52 6.43 -10.73
N TYR A 266 21.01 5.49 -9.93
CA TYR A 266 20.05 4.49 -10.35
C TYR A 266 18.76 5.13 -10.89
N LEU A 267 18.14 6.07 -10.16
CA LEU A 267 16.93 6.75 -10.62
C LEU A 267 17.15 7.48 -11.95
N GLN A 268 18.32 8.09 -12.16
CA GLN A 268 18.66 8.76 -13.41
C GLN A 268 18.84 7.80 -14.60
N THR A 269 18.93 6.49 -14.37
CA THR A 269 18.93 5.47 -15.45
C THR A 269 17.53 5.13 -15.94
N LEU A 270 16.49 5.40 -15.15
CA LEU A 270 15.12 5.04 -15.48
C LEU A 270 14.56 6.01 -16.53
N PRO A 271 14.05 5.53 -17.69
CA PRO A 271 13.64 6.41 -18.80
C PRO A 271 12.46 7.31 -18.45
N TYR A 272 11.62 6.84 -17.52
CA TYR A 272 10.43 7.52 -17.02
C TYR A 272 10.69 8.43 -15.82
N VAL A 273 11.95 8.62 -15.39
CA VAL A 273 12.31 9.58 -14.33
C VAL A 273 12.83 10.88 -14.95
N SER A 274 12.23 11.99 -14.53
CA SER A 274 12.72 13.33 -14.85
C SER A 274 14.00 13.61 -14.05
N LYS A 275 15.16 13.61 -14.72
CA LYS A 275 16.49 13.75 -14.07
C LYS A 275 16.67 15.06 -13.31
N ASP A 276 15.97 16.12 -13.72
CA ASP A 276 15.98 17.44 -13.09
C ASP A 276 14.89 17.61 -12.02
N LYS A 277 14.19 16.52 -11.67
CA LYS A 277 13.05 16.52 -10.72
C LYS A 277 13.18 15.40 -9.68
N ILE A 278 14.37 15.24 -9.10
CA ILE A 278 14.65 14.24 -8.07
C ILE A 278 14.71 14.92 -6.70
N GLY A 279 13.78 14.56 -5.81
CA GLY A 279 13.79 14.94 -4.41
C GLY A 279 14.24 13.80 -3.49
N ALA A 280 14.36 14.09 -2.21
CA ALA A 280 14.64 13.09 -1.18
C ALA A 280 13.79 13.35 0.08
N LEU A 281 13.30 12.29 0.70
CA LEU A 281 12.61 12.29 1.98
C LEU A 281 13.37 11.41 2.98
N GLY A 282 13.64 11.90 4.18
CA GLY A 282 14.27 11.12 5.25
C GLY A 282 13.45 11.11 6.54
N ILE A 283 13.32 9.92 7.15
CA ILE A 283 12.56 9.70 8.39
C ILE A 283 13.54 9.40 9.53
N CYS A 284 13.42 10.08 10.68
CA CYS A 284 14.31 9.86 11.84
C CYS A 284 15.80 10.01 11.49
N ALA A 285 16.66 9.02 11.75
CA ALA A 285 18.06 9.06 11.38
C ALA A 285 18.26 9.13 9.85
N GLY A 286 17.30 8.63 9.06
CA GLY A 286 17.28 8.83 7.60
C GLY A 286 17.24 10.30 7.20
N ALA A 287 16.63 11.18 8.02
CA ALA A 287 16.65 12.62 7.80
C ALA A 287 18.08 13.16 7.80
N MET A 288 18.90 12.71 8.76
CA MET A 288 20.29 13.11 8.90
C MET A 288 21.11 12.75 7.65
N TYR A 289 21.01 11.51 7.19
CA TYR A 289 21.73 11.04 5.99
C TYR A 289 21.25 11.77 4.73
N THR A 290 19.94 11.96 4.58
CA THR A 290 19.35 12.70 3.45
C THR A 290 19.80 14.16 3.42
N LEU A 291 19.83 14.84 4.58
CA LEU A 291 20.29 16.23 4.68
C LEU A 291 21.77 16.36 4.34
N GLN A 292 22.62 15.44 4.83
CA GLN A 292 24.04 15.41 4.49
C GLN A 292 24.28 15.12 3.00
N ALA A 293 23.54 14.19 2.40
CA ALA A 293 23.61 13.92 0.97
C ALA A 293 23.18 15.15 0.14
N ALA A 294 22.12 15.84 0.55
CA ALA A 294 21.64 17.03 -0.14
C ALA A 294 22.56 18.24 0.00
N ALA A 295 23.39 18.30 1.04
CA ALA A 295 24.41 19.31 1.20
C ALA A 295 25.59 19.13 0.21
N THR A 296 25.82 17.93 -0.30
CA THR A 296 26.95 17.60 -1.19
C THR A 296 26.55 17.21 -2.61
N ASP A 297 25.27 16.93 -2.88
CA ASP A 297 24.79 16.49 -4.19
C ASP A 297 23.65 17.35 -4.73
N THR A 298 24.01 18.22 -5.68
CA THR A 298 23.09 19.17 -6.35
C THR A 298 22.05 18.51 -7.26
N ARG A 299 22.09 17.18 -7.45
CA ARG A 299 21.05 16.45 -8.17
C ARG A 299 19.79 16.27 -7.32
N ILE A 300 19.91 16.35 -5.99
CA ILE A 300 18.75 16.46 -5.09
C ILE A 300 18.21 17.88 -5.19
N LYS A 301 17.01 18.02 -5.76
CA LYS A 301 16.37 19.31 -6.05
C LYS A 301 15.48 19.81 -4.91
N SER A 302 15.06 18.93 -4.03
CA SER A 302 14.24 19.27 -2.88
C SER A 302 14.39 18.19 -1.79
N VAL A 303 14.38 18.61 -0.53
CA VAL A 303 14.46 17.73 0.64
C VAL A 303 13.19 17.89 1.49
N VAL A 304 12.69 16.76 1.99
CA VAL A 304 11.71 16.71 3.07
C VAL A 304 12.29 15.86 4.20
N THR A 305 12.11 16.26 5.45
CA THR A 305 12.39 15.38 6.60
C THR A 305 11.17 15.22 7.48
N THR A 306 11.03 14.05 8.10
CA THR A 306 9.97 13.77 9.07
C THR A 306 10.55 13.19 10.35
N ALA A 307 10.13 13.74 11.49
CA ALA A 307 10.54 13.29 12.82
C ALA A 307 12.07 13.12 12.93
N SER A 308 12.83 14.16 12.56
CA SER A 308 14.29 14.06 12.35
C SER A 308 15.06 13.68 13.62
N TRP A 309 16.00 12.74 13.52
CA TRP A 309 17.04 12.56 14.54
C TRP A 309 18.28 13.33 14.12
N LEU A 310 18.59 14.42 14.81
CA LEU A 310 19.77 15.25 14.58
C LEU A 310 20.47 15.46 15.93
N HIS A 311 21.75 15.12 16.01
CA HIS A 311 22.49 15.11 17.27
C HIS A 311 23.89 15.67 17.09
N ASP A 312 24.43 16.29 18.12
CA ASP A 312 25.87 16.54 18.25
C ASP A 312 26.44 15.67 19.38
N SER A 313 27.68 15.97 19.79
CA SER A 313 28.34 15.28 20.90
C SER A 313 27.64 15.44 22.25
N GLU A 314 26.84 16.49 22.47
CA GLU A 314 26.08 16.68 23.70
C GLU A 314 24.78 15.88 23.68
N ALA A 315 24.05 15.89 22.56
CA ALA A 315 22.85 15.07 22.39
C ALA A 315 23.15 13.58 22.62
N VAL A 316 24.23 13.04 22.06
CA VAL A 316 24.57 11.61 22.26
C VAL A 316 24.82 11.27 23.72
N LYS A 317 25.40 12.18 24.52
CA LYS A 317 25.62 11.95 25.96
C LYS A 317 24.30 11.79 26.73
N LEU A 318 23.22 12.45 26.28
CA LEU A 318 21.90 12.34 26.91
C LEU A 318 21.30 10.93 26.77
N PHE A 319 21.60 10.23 25.67
CA PHE A 319 21.00 8.92 25.38
C PHE A 319 21.91 7.74 25.70
N TYR A 320 23.23 7.93 25.68
CA TYR A 320 24.18 6.83 25.69
C TYR A 320 25.06 6.78 26.94
N GLY A 321 24.51 7.21 28.08
CA GLY A 321 25.14 7.04 29.39
C GLY A 321 26.18 8.11 29.75
N GLY A 322 25.99 9.34 29.28
CA GLY A 322 26.90 10.45 29.54
C GLY A 322 28.25 10.29 28.82
N GLU A 323 29.25 11.03 29.30
CA GLU A 323 30.60 11.00 28.73
C GLU A 323 31.24 9.61 28.86
N ASP A 324 31.12 8.97 30.02
CA ASP A 324 31.68 7.64 30.28
C ASP A 324 31.03 6.56 29.42
N GLY A 325 29.70 6.56 29.29
CA GLY A 325 28.97 5.59 28.48
C GLY A 325 29.31 5.71 26.99
N VAL A 326 29.40 6.94 26.47
CA VAL A 326 29.84 7.21 25.10
C VAL A 326 31.28 6.73 24.89
N ALA A 327 32.20 7.06 25.80
CA ALA A 327 33.61 6.65 25.70
C ALA A 327 33.77 5.11 25.72
N GLN A 328 33.02 4.42 26.59
CA GLN A 328 33.01 2.95 26.66
C GLN A 328 32.49 2.32 25.36
N LYS A 329 31.38 2.82 24.81
CA LYS A 329 30.81 2.33 23.55
C LYS A 329 31.76 2.56 22.36
N ILE A 330 32.41 3.71 22.30
CA ILE A 330 33.44 3.99 21.28
C ILE A 330 34.64 3.04 21.42
N ALA A 331 35.11 2.79 22.65
CA ALA A 331 36.20 1.85 22.88
C ALA A 331 35.82 0.42 22.46
N ALA A 332 34.60 -0.03 22.77
CA ALA A 332 34.07 -1.33 22.34
C ALA A 332 33.97 -1.41 20.81
N ALA A 333 33.47 -0.37 20.13
CA ALA A 333 33.44 -0.33 18.67
C ALA A 333 34.83 -0.45 18.04
N LYS A 334 35.84 0.24 18.59
CA LYS A 334 37.22 0.14 18.11
C LYS A 334 37.77 -1.29 18.25
N GLN A 335 37.46 -1.96 19.36
CA GLN A 335 37.83 -3.37 19.57
C GLN A 335 37.10 -4.29 18.58
N ALA A 336 35.79 -4.12 18.40
CA ALA A 336 34.99 -4.90 17.45
C ALA A 336 35.47 -4.73 16.00
N LYS A 337 35.81 -3.49 15.58
CA LYS A 337 36.40 -3.22 14.27
C LYS A 337 37.76 -3.88 14.10
N GLN A 338 38.59 -3.89 15.15
CA GLN A 338 39.90 -4.56 15.12
C GLN A 338 39.73 -6.09 15.01
N LEU A 339 38.84 -6.68 15.80
CA LEU A 339 38.50 -8.10 15.74
C LEU A 339 38.04 -8.52 14.33
N TYR A 340 37.15 -7.73 13.72
CA TYR A 340 36.69 -7.97 12.36
C TYR A 340 37.84 -7.92 11.34
N ARG A 341 38.76 -6.94 11.45
CA ARG A 341 39.93 -6.85 10.55
C ARG A 341 40.86 -8.05 10.70
N ASP A 342 41.07 -8.52 11.91
CA ASP A 342 42.03 -9.58 12.21
C ASP A 342 41.47 -10.98 11.89
N THR A 343 40.15 -11.18 12.04
CA THR A 343 39.54 -12.52 12.04
C THR A 343 38.30 -12.67 11.16
N GLY A 344 37.68 -11.57 10.74
CA GLY A 344 36.36 -11.55 10.10
C GLY A 344 35.19 -11.77 11.07
N ALA A 345 35.43 -11.95 12.37
CA ALA A 345 34.39 -12.14 13.36
C ALA A 345 33.64 -10.83 13.66
N MET A 346 32.35 -10.96 13.95
CA MET A 346 31.43 -9.86 14.26
C MET A 346 30.90 -9.97 15.69
N GLU A 347 30.81 -8.84 16.37
CA GLU A 347 30.14 -8.71 17.67
C GLU A 347 28.82 -7.98 17.51
N TYR A 348 27.78 -8.54 18.14
CA TYR A 348 26.42 -8.02 18.08
C TYR A 348 25.84 -7.82 19.47
N ILE A 349 25.01 -6.80 19.59
CA ILE A 349 24.06 -6.57 20.69
C ILE A 349 22.65 -6.52 20.09
N PRO A 350 21.57 -6.65 20.89
CA PRO A 350 20.22 -6.46 20.36
C PRO A 350 20.04 -5.07 19.75
N SER A 351 19.34 -4.99 18.62
CA SER A 351 18.94 -3.71 18.02
C SER A 351 17.89 -3.00 18.89
N ILE A 352 16.96 -3.76 19.45
CA ILE A 352 15.88 -3.28 20.32
C ILE A 352 15.68 -4.26 21.48
N SER A 353 15.46 -3.76 22.69
CA SER A 353 15.02 -4.60 23.81
C SER A 353 14.28 -3.79 24.86
N THR A 354 13.31 -4.42 25.52
CA THR A 354 12.67 -3.90 26.73
C THR A 354 13.31 -4.41 28.02
N THR A 355 14.20 -5.41 27.92
CA THR A 355 14.78 -6.10 29.09
C THR A 355 16.31 -6.12 29.13
N ASP A 356 16.97 -5.89 27.99
CA ASP A 356 18.43 -5.85 27.87
C ASP A 356 18.91 -4.41 27.67
N GLU A 357 19.46 -3.82 28.73
CA GLU A 357 20.01 -2.45 28.74
C GLU A 357 21.20 -2.26 27.80
N SER A 358 21.82 -3.35 27.31
CA SER A 358 22.88 -3.26 26.32
C SER A 358 22.37 -2.97 24.92
N ALA A 359 21.07 -3.17 24.65
CA ALA A 359 20.47 -2.98 23.34
C ALA A 359 20.73 -1.56 22.78
N ALA A 360 20.87 -1.47 21.45
CA ALA A 360 21.09 -0.21 20.77
C ALA A 360 19.93 0.78 20.99
N MET A 361 18.71 0.27 20.96
CA MET A 361 17.49 0.94 21.43
C MET A 361 16.96 0.19 22.64
N PHE A 362 17.16 0.74 23.84
CA PHE A 362 16.59 0.19 25.07
C PHE A 362 15.37 1.00 25.50
N GLY A 363 14.22 0.35 25.64
CA GLY A 363 12.98 1.00 26.07
C GLY A 363 11.71 0.34 25.51
N GLU A 364 10.57 0.79 26.02
CA GLU A 364 9.22 0.34 25.62
C GLU A 364 8.79 0.99 24.29
N TYR A 365 9.54 0.73 23.22
CA TYR A 365 9.24 1.23 21.88
C TYR A 365 8.41 0.20 21.09
N ASP A 366 7.10 0.41 21.09
CA ASP A 366 6.12 -0.53 20.52
C ASP A 366 6.31 -0.85 19.03
N TYR A 367 6.80 0.11 18.22
CA TYR A 367 6.86 -0.04 16.76
C TYR A 367 7.63 -1.29 16.28
N TYR A 368 8.85 -1.51 16.76
CA TYR A 368 9.78 -2.50 16.17
C TYR A 368 9.47 -3.95 16.57
N LEU A 369 8.80 -4.15 17.71
CA LEU A 369 8.49 -5.48 18.26
C LEU A 369 7.02 -5.88 18.05
N ASN A 370 6.18 -4.97 17.57
CA ASN A 370 4.76 -5.22 17.33
C ASN A 370 4.48 -5.63 15.86
N PRO A 371 3.98 -6.85 15.59
CA PRO A 371 3.67 -7.33 14.23
C PRO A 371 2.53 -6.59 13.53
N LYS A 372 1.74 -5.80 14.26
CA LYS A 372 0.71 -4.92 13.67
C LYS A 372 1.29 -3.56 13.24
N ARG A 373 2.56 -3.30 13.54
CA ARG A 373 3.26 -2.04 13.26
C ARG A 373 4.48 -2.33 12.38
N GLY A 374 5.68 -2.26 12.95
CA GLY A 374 6.95 -2.35 12.23
C GLY A 374 7.72 -3.65 12.40
N ALA A 375 7.20 -4.65 13.13
CA ALA A 375 7.89 -5.92 13.30
C ALA A 375 7.73 -6.79 12.04
N VAL A 376 8.71 -6.68 11.15
CA VAL A 376 8.77 -7.41 9.88
C VAL A 376 9.90 -8.44 9.89
N PRO A 377 9.74 -9.61 9.26
CA PRO A 377 10.75 -10.68 9.28
C PRO A 377 12.07 -10.31 8.57
N GLN A 378 12.08 -9.26 7.75
CA GLN A 378 13.24 -8.75 7.03
C GLN A 378 14.19 -7.94 7.92
N TRP A 379 13.70 -7.42 9.05
CA TRP A 379 14.48 -6.63 10.00
C TRP A 379 14.95 -7.49 11.18
N SER A 380 16.13 -7.20 11.72
CA SER A 380 16.69 -7.95 12.84
C SER A 380 16.58 -7.17 14.14
N ALA A 381 15.73 -7.66 15.05
CA ALA A 381 15.63 -7.14 16.42
C ALA A 381 16.88 -7.48 17.27
N ASP A 382 17.58 -8.55 16.93
CA ASP A 382 18.64 -9.13 17.77
C ASP A 382 20.07 -8.71 17.37
N LYS A 383 20.25 -7.99 16.26
CA LYS A 383 21.58 -7.72 15.69
C LYS A 383 21.79 -6.27 15.31
N PHE A 384 22.54 -5.59 16.17
CA PHE A 384 23.24 -4.35 15.92
C PHE A 384 24.74 -4.60 16.07
N ALA A 385 25.54 -4.31 15.05
CA ALA A 385 26.98 -4.53 15.13
C ALA A 385 27.61 -3.54 16.13
N VAL A 386 28.37 -4.05 17.11
CA VAL A 386 29.04 -3.20 18.12
C VAL A 386 29.99 -2.17 17.48
N ALA A 387 30.60 -2.53 16.35
CA ALA A 387 31.45 -1.65 15.54
C ALA A 387 30.78 -0.31 15.18
N SER A 388 29.45 -0.28 15.10
CA SER A 388 28.66 0.90 14.72
C SER A 388 28.76 2.05 15.71
N TRP A 389 29.07 1.78 16.99
CA TRP A 389 29.03 2.82 18.03
C TRP A 389 30.04 3.95 17.78
N GLU A 390 31.22 3.65 17.25
CA GLU A 390 32.19 4.71 16.94
C GLU A 390 31.63 5.64 15.85
N ASP A 391 31.14 5.09 14.75
CA ASP A 391 30.72 5.89 13.60
C ASP A 391 29.41 6.64 13.88
N TRP A 392 28.51 6.05 14.67
CA TRP A 392 27.27 6.69 15.11
C TRP A 392 27.52 7.80 16.14
N LEU A 393 28.28 7.54 17.21
CA LEU A 393 28.41 8.48 18.33
C LEU A 393 29.37 9.64 18.05
N THR A 394 30.19 9.54 17.00
CA THR A 394 31.11 10.61 16.58
C THR A 394 30.59 11.42 15.41
N LEU A 395 29.41 11.08 14.88
CA LEU A 395 28.75 11.85 13.84
C LEU A 395 28.19 13.14 14.41
N ASP A 396 28.35 14.22 13.66
CA ASP A 396 27.66 15.49 13.90
C ASP A 396 27.15 16.03 12.55
N PRO A 397 25.83 15.98 12.28
CA PRO A 397 25.25 16.53 11.06
C PRO A 397 25.02 18.03 11.17
N MET A 398 25.05 18.64 12.36
CA MET A 398 24.62 20.03 12.58
C MET A 398 25.37 21.04 11.68
N PRO A 399 26.69 20.89 11.44
CA PRO A 399 27.43 21.77 10.51
C PRO A 399 26.94 21.72 9.06
N SER A 400 26.31 20.62 8.62
CA SER A 400 25.84 20.47 7.23
C SER A 400 24.71 21.43 6.87
N ALA A 401 23.96 21.95 7.87
CA ALA A 401 22.89 22.92 7.63
C ALA A 401 23.39 24.16 6.86
N LYS A 402 24.60 24.63 7.19
CA LYS A 402 25.22 25.80 6.54
C LYS A 402 25.67 25.56 5.09
N GLN A 403 25.64 24.31 4.64
CA GLN A 403 25.96 23.89 3.28
C GLN A 403 24.69 23.50 2.49
N LEU A 404 23.54 23.43 3.15
CA LEU A 404 22.29 23.01 2.55
C LEU A 404 21.61 24.16 1.79
N HIS A 405 21.92 24.25 0.49
CA HIS A 405 21.31 25.21 -0.43
C HIS A 405 20.03 24.70 -1.10
N THR A 406 19.74 23.41 -0.96
CA THR A 406 18.58 22.72 -1.52
C THR A 406 17.29 23.14 -0.79
N PRO A 407 16.19 23.44 -1.50
CA PRO A 407 14.89 23.69 -0.89
C PRO A 407 14.52 22.61 0.13
N THR A 408 14.22 23.00 1.36
CA THR A 408 14.04 22.05 2.47
C THR A 408 12.76 22.27 3.26
N LEU A 409 11.95 21.23 3.41
CA LEU A 409 10.85 21.16 4.36
C LEU A 409 11.23 20.23 5.51
N MET A 410 11.06 20.67 6.76
CA MET A 410 11.21 19.82 7.94
C MET A 410 9.85 19.69 8.63
N ILE A 411 9.44 18.45 8.93
CA ILE A 411 8.18 18.10 9.59
C ILE A 411 8.52 17.43 10.92
N HIS A 412 8.06 17.98 12.04
CA HIS A 412 8.43 17.50 13.38
C HIS A 412 7.35 17.83 14.42
N SER A 413 7.60 17.51 15.69
CA SER A 413 6.73 17.85 16.83
C SER A 413 7.52 17.92 18.13
N ASP A 414 6.95 18.50 19.19
CA ASP A 414 7.59 18.49 20.52
C ASP A 414 7.61 17.10 21.18
N GLY A 415 6.77 16.16 20.72
CA GLY A 415 6.76 14.77 21.17
C GLY A 415 7.71 13.84 20.38
N ALA A 416 8.38 14.36 19.35
CA ALA A 416 9.40 13.62 18.61
C ALA A 416 10.78 13.85 19.24
N VAL A 417 11.76 13.02 18.90
CA VAL A 417 13.08 13.09 19.54
C VAL A 417 13.82 14.38 19.18
N LEU A 418 14.56 14.94 20.15
CA LEU A 418 15.44 16.11 19.98
C LEU A 418 14.80 17.32 19.23
N PRO A 419 13.63 17.84 19.67
CA PRO A 419 12.91 18.90 18.95
C PRO A 419 13.73 20.20 18.81
N GLU A 420 14.51 20.56 19.82
CA GLU A 420 15.36 21.77 19.78
C GLU A 420 16.53 21.64 18.80
N TYR A 421 17.03 20.42 18.54
CA TYR A 421 18.05 20.19 17.52
C TYR A 421 17.46 20.36 16.12
N THR A 422 16.22 19.89 15.90
CA THR A 422 15.50 20.13 14.66
C THR A 422 15.31 21.63 14.40
N LYS A 423 14.86 22.41 15.40
CA LYS A 423 14.73 23.87 15.30
C LYS A 423 16.07 24.54 15.02
N THR A 424 17.11 24.16 15.76
CA THR A 424 18.47 24.70 15.58
C THR A 424 19.04 24.39 14.20
N TYR A 425 18.89 23.17 13.71
CA TYR A 425 19.32 22.79 12.36
C TYR A 425 18.57 23.62 11.32
N PHE A 426 17.24 23.71 11.43
CA PHE A 426 16.39 24.49 10.52
C PHE A 426 16.85 25.96 10.43
N ASP A 427 17.10 26.61 11.56
CA ASP A 427 17.53 28.00 11.62
C ASP A 427 18.88 28.21 10.89
N ASN A 428 19.77 27.22 10.97
CA ASN A 428 21.09 27.25 10.35
C ASN A 428 21.13 26.82 8.87
N ILE A 429 20.02 26.33 8.29
CA ILE A 429 19.95 25.98 6.86
C ILE A 429 20.29 27.20 5.99
N ALA A 430 21.20 27.00 5.04
CA ALA A 430 21.77 28.07 4.20
C ALA A 430 20.78 28.70 3.23
N THR A 431 19.88 27.91 2.65
CA THR A 431 18.83 28.43 1.76
C THR A 431 17.73 29.16 2.52
N SER A 432 17.19 30.22 1.90
CA SER A 432 15.96 30.87 2.39
C SER A 432 14.69 30.14 1.93
N ASN A 433 14.79 29.24 0.94
CA ASN A 433 13.67 28.42 0.49
C ASN A 433 13.52 27.21 1.43
N LYS A 434 13.09 27.49 2.65
CA LYS A 434 12.91 26.48 3.70
C LYS A 434 11.59 26.67 4.43
N GLN A 435 11.00 25.58 4.89
CA GLN A 435 9.77 25.59 5.69
C GLN A 435 9.89 24.59 6.85
N LEU A 436 9.38 24.99 8.02
CA LEU A 436 9.23 24.13 9.19
C LEU A 436 7.73 23.94 9.42
N PHE A 437 7.27 22.70 9.41
CA PHE A 437 5.91 22.32 9.78
C PHE A 437 5.94 21.58 11.10
N TRP A 438 5.19 22.07 12.08
CA TRP A 438 5.19 21.56 13.44
C TRP A 438 3.83 20.95 13.76
N MET A 439 3.81 19.66 14.08
CA MET A 439 2.61 18.94 14.48
C MET A 439 2.40 19.07 15.98
N GLU A 440 1.19 19.44 16.35
CA GLU A 440 0.74 19.44 17.74
C GLU A 440 0.54 18.00 18.22
N THR A 441 0.93 17.72 19.46
CA THR A 441 0.74 16.40 20.07
C THR A 441 0.64 16.53 21.58
N SER A 442 -0.10 15.60 22.20
CA SER A 442 -0.13 15.43 23.66
C SER A 442 0.87 14.38 24.15
N LEU A 443 1.54 13.67 23.24
CA LEU A 443 2.54 12.66 23.60
C LEU A 443 3.86 13.33 23.97
N GLU A 444 4.44 12.91 25.10
CA GLU A 444 5.76 13.36 25.52
C GLU A 444 6.85 12.82 24.59
N SER A 445 7.96 13.57 24.46
CA SER A 445 9.13 13.07 23.74
C SER A 445 9.74 11.86 24.45
N PRO A 446 10.10 10.77 23.75
CA PRO A 446 10.16 10.65 22.29
C PRO A 446 8.97 9.87 21.68
N PHE A 447 7.84 9.74 22.37
CA PHE A 447 6.80 8.77 21.98
C PHE A 447 6.06 9.12 20.70
N HIS A 448 5.87 10.41 20.38
CA HIS A 448 5.26 10.81 19.10
C HIS A 448 6.14 10.47 17.89
N GLN A 449 7.45 10.24 18.09
CA GLN A 449 8.40 9.81 17.05
C GLN A 449 7.86 8.63 16.24
N PHE A 450 7.31 7.63 16.93
CA PHE A 450 6.86 6.39 16.29
C PHE A 450 5.52 6.55 15.59
N ASN A 451 4.74 7.59 15.90
CA ASN A 451 3.50 7.83 15.17
C ASN A 451 3.79 8.24 13.73
N PHE A 452 4.84 9.03 13.51
CA PHE A 452 5.32 9.36 12.16
C PHE A 452 5.74 8.14 11.34
N TYR A 453 5.87 6.94 11.91
CA TYR A 453 6.32 5.76 11.17
C TYR A 453 5.18 4.98 10.52
N ASP A 454 3.98 5.00 11.12
CA ASP A 454 2.86 4.17 10.69
C ASP A 454 1.46 4.68 11.05
N GLN A 455 1.33 5.65 11.95
CA GLN A 455 0.00 6.13 12.34
C GLN A 455 -0.58 7.00 11.23
N GLN A 456 -1.82 6.69 10.86
CA GLN A 456 -2.44 7.23 9.66
C GLN A 456 -2.49 8.77 9.67
N GLU A 457 -2.86 9.39 10.79
CA GLU A 457 -2.97 10.85 10.88
C GLU A 457 -1.62 11.56 10.62
N GLU A 458 -0.55 11.09 11.27
CA GLU A 458 0.78 11.66 11.17
C GLU A 458 1.41 11.39 9.80
N VAL A 459 1.28 10.17 9.29
CA VAL A 459 1.79 9.80 7.97
C VAL A 459 1.03 10.56 6.87
N ASP A 460 -0.30 10.61 6.90
CA ASP A 460 -1.10 11.31 5.88
C ASP A 460 -0.85 12.82 5.92
N THR A 461 -0.70 13.40 7.11
CA THR A 461 -0.32 14.81 7.26
C THR A 461 1.07 15.06 6.69
N ALA A 462 2.06 14.23 7.02
CA ALA A 462 3.41 14.36 6.52
C ALA A 462 3.48 14.22 5.00
N ILE A 463 2.77 13.24 4.41
CA ILE A 463 2.67 13.04 2.97
C ILE A 463 1.98 14.21 2.29
N THR A 464 0.92 14.76 2.89
CA THR A 464 0.23 15.94 2.36
C THR A 464 1.18 17.13 2.27
N GLN A 465 1.92 17.43 3.35
CA GLN A 465 2.89 18.52 3.37
C GLN A 465 4.05 18.26 2.40
N ALA A 466 4.59 17.04 2.37
CA ALA A 466 5.65 16.64 1.45
C ALA A 466 5.22 16.78 -0.01
N THR A 467 3.99 16.38 -0.35
CA THR A 467 3.43 16.46 -1.71
C THR A 467 3.26 17.90 -2.15
N LEU A 468 2.67 18.76 -1.30
CA LEU A 468 2.54 20.19 -1.58
C LEU A 468 3.91 20.84 -1.81
N TRP A 469 4.90 20.45 -1.01
CA TRP A 469 6.26 20.94 -1.13
C TRP A 469 6.92 20.45 -2.43
N PHE A 470 6.95 19.15 -2.69
CA PHE A 470 7.57 18.59 -3.89
C PHE A 470 6.91 19.09 -5.18
N ASN A 471 5.57 19.19 -5.23
CA ASN A 471 4.88 19.75 -6.40
C ASN A 471 5.26 21.21 -6.70
N LYS A 472 5.69 21.96 -5.67
CA LYS A 472 6.19 23.33 -5.85
C LYS A 472 7.65 23.37 -6.31
N GLN A 473 8.48 22.42 -5.88
CA GLN A 473 9.93 22.45 -6.07
C GLN A 473 10.43 21.59 -7.25
N LEU A 474 9.68 20.55 -7.66
CA LEU A 474 10.09 19.57 -8.66
C LEU A 474 9.45 19.80 -10.03
#